data_AF-A0A530QHS2-F1
#
_entry.id   AF-A0A530QHS2-F1
#
_cell.length_a   1.000
_cell.length_b   1.000
_cell.length_c   1.000
_cell.angle_alpha   90.00
_cell.angle_beta   90.00
_cell.angle_gamma   90.00
#
_symmetry.space_group_name_H-M   'P 1'
#
loop_
_entity.id
_entity.type
_entity.pdbx_description
1 polymer ?
#
loop_
_entity_poly.entity_id
_entity_poly.type
_entity_poly.pdbx_seq_one_letter_code
_entity_poly.pdbx_strand_id
1 'polypeptide(L)'
;MPGRAERGASRRPLWGAFFAALALAIASPLSAYADAPPFGFVRLADVDATIRQDIRYAGNKNLLRRQVDGYEAPVCILTRQAAKALSSVQKAIAQKGLTLVVFDCYRPARAVADMVG
;
A
#
# COMPACT_ATOMS: atom_id res chain seq x y z
N MET A 1 18.06 -54.09 -50.78
CA MET A 1 18.85 -54.46 -49.59
C MET A 1 19.23 -53.17 -48.84
N PRO A 2 19.28 -53.19 -47.50
CA PRO A 2 18.57 -52.23 -46.63
C PRO A 2 19.44 -51.10 -46.06
N GLY A 3 18.80 -50.15 -45.37
CA GLY A 3 19.49 -49.15 -44.54
C GLY A 3 18.55 -48.14 -43.86
N ARG A 4 17.61 -48.63 -43.04
CA ARG A 4 16.72 -47.80 -42.20
C ARG A 4 17.55 -47.15 -41.09
N ALA A 5 17.66 -45.82 -41.09
CA ALA A 5 18.17 -45.06 -39.95
C ALA A 5 16.99 -44.58 -39.08
N GLU A 6 16.93 -45.14 -37.88
CA GLU A 6 15.97 -44.91 -36.81
C GLU A 6 15.96 -43.44 -36.35
N ARG A 7 14.76 -42.84 -36.25
CA ARG A 7 14.55 -41.52 -35.63
C ARG A 7 14.56 -41.66 -34.10
N GLY A 8 15.65 -41.23 -33.47
CA GLY A 8 15.73 -41.10 -32.02
C GLY A 8 14.81 -39.96 -31.52
N ALA A 9 13.72 -40.31 -30.85
CA ALA A 9 12.85 -39.36 -30.18
C ALA A 9 13.55 -38.80 -28.92
N SER A 10 13.93 -37.52 -28.97
CA SER A 10 14.49 -36.80 -27.82
C SER A 10 13.40 -36.54 -26.78
N ARG A 11 13.44 -37.29 -25.67
CA ARG A 11 12.60 -37.05 -24.49
C ARG A 11 13.11 -35.80 -23.77
N ARG A 12 12.44 -34.67 -23.97
CA ARG A 12 12.70 -33.44 -23.19
C ARG A 12 12.42 -33.70 -21.71
N PRO A 13 13.36 -33.45 -20.78
CA PRO A 13 13.17 -33.74 -19.38
C PRO A 13 12.08 -32.84 -18.76
N LEU A 14 11.19 -33.44 -17.99
CA LEU A 14 10.06 -32.79 -17.29
C LEU A 14 10.49 -31.77 -16.22
N TRP A 15 11.79 -31.55 -16.02
CA TRP A 15 12.33 -30.62 -15.03
C TRP A 15 11.92 -29.16 -15.29
N GLY A 16 11.78 -28.73 -16.54
CA GLY A 16 11.37 -27.35 -16.86
C GLY A 16 9.97 -27.01 -16.34
N ALA A 17 9.04 -27.97 -16.34
CA ALA A 17 7.68 -27.77 -15.82
C ALA A 17 7.65 -27.69 -14.29
N PHE A 18 8.54 -28.41 -13.60
CA PHE A 18 8.62 -28.43 -12.14
C PHE A 18 9.18 -27.11 -11.58
N PHE A 19 10.22 -26.55 -12.20
CA PHE A 19 10.78 -25.25 -11.81
C PHE A 19 9.82 -24.08 -12.09
N ALA A 20 9.05 -24.14 -13.19
CA ALA A 20 8.04 -23.12 -13.50
C ALA A 20 6.87 -23.12 -12.49
N ALA A 21 6.43 -24.30 -12.04
CA ALA A 21 5.37 -24.43 -11.04
C ALA A 21 5.81 -23.93 -9.65
N LEU A 22 7.06 -24.19 -9.25
CA LEU A 22 7.60 -23.72 -7.98
C LEU A 22 7.71 -22.19 -7.93
N ALA A 23 8.16 -21.55 -9.02
CA ALA A 23 8.25 -20.09 -9.11
C ALA A 23 6.88 -19.39 -9.03
N LEU A 24 5.81 -20.01 -9.55
CA LEU A 24 4.46 -19.44 -9.51
C LEU A 24 3.84 -19.50 -8.10
N ALA A 25 4.23 -20.49 -7.27
CA ALA A 25 3.70 -20.64 -5.91
C ALA A 25 4.24 -19.58 -4.92
N ILE A 26 5.45 -19.06 -5.13
CA ILE A 26 6.10 -18.06 -4.26
C ILE A 26 5.66 -16.62 -4.57
N ALA A 27 5.03 -16.40 -5.73
CA ALA A 27 4.64 -15.07 -6.22
C ALA A 27 3.30 -14.57 -5.65
N SER A 28 2.69 -15.30 -4.70
CA SER A 28 1.43 -14.89 -4.10
C SER A 28 1.68 -13.72 -3.14
N PRO A 29 1.08 -12.54 -3.34
CA PRO A 29 1.26 -11.42 -2.42
C PRO A 29 0.67 -11.80 -1.06
N LEU A 30 1.49 -11.81 -0.01
CA LEU A 30 1.00 -11.86 1.36
C LEU A 30 0.20 -10.57 1.61
N SER A 31 -1.11 -10.69 1.71
CA SER A 31 -1.94 -9.60 2.23
C SER A 31 -1.62 -9.43 3.70
N ALA A 32 -0.82 -8.41 4.04
CA ALA A 32 -0.69 -7.96 5.42
C ALA A 32 -2.03 -7.34 5.84
N TYR A 33 -2.73 -7.98 6.76
CA TYR A 33 -3.94 -7.41 7.37
C TYR A 33 -3.52 -6.36 8.39
N ALA A 34 -3.77 -5.10 8.05
CA ALA A 34 -3.67 -4.00 9.00
C ALA A 34 -4.91 -4.02 9.91
N ASP A 35 -4.70 -3.76 11.20
CA ASP A 35 -5.79 -3.64 12.16
C ASP A 35 -6.82 -2.60 11.71
N ALA A 36 -8.08 -2.88 12.04
CA ALA A 36 -9.15 -1.94 11.78
C ALA A 36 -8.93 -0.68 12.63
N PRO A 37 -9.15 0.53 12.07
CA PRO A 37 -9.14 1.74 12.88
C PRO A 37 -10.17 1.65 14.02
N PRO A 38 -9.97 2.41 15.11
CA PRO A 38 -10.94 2.49 16.21
C PRO A 38 -12.34 2.85 15.71
N PHE A 39 -13.37 2.50 16.48
CA PHE A 39 -14.76 2.83 16.13
C PHE A 39 -14.92 4.34 15.83
N GLY A 40 -15.61 4.66 14.73
CA GLY A 40 -15.79 6.04 14.25
C GLY A 40 -14.66 6.58 13.37
N PHE A 41 -13.52 5.89 13.32
CA PHE A 41 -12.40 6.21 12.42
C PHE A 41 -12.40 5.32 11.18
N VAL A 42 -11.80 5.85 10.11
CA VAL A 42 -11.65 5.20 8.81
C VAL A 42 -10.30 5.57 8.22
N ARG A 43 -9.75 4.70 7.38
CA ARG A 43 -8.63 5.07 6.49
C ARG A 43 -9.18 5.94 5.37
N LEU A 44 -8.49 7.04 5.06
CA LEU A 44 -8.92 7.94 3.98
C LEU A 44 -8.93 7.21 2.62
N ALA A 45 -7.96 6.33 2.37
CA ALA A 45 -7.88 5.54 1.13
C ALA A 45 -9.12 4.67 0.89
N ASP A 46 -9.73 4.15 1.96
CA ASP A 46 -10.94 3.32 1.86
C ASP A 46 -12.19 4.16 1.50
N VAL A 47 -12.16 5.47 1.78
CA VAL A 47 -13.26 6.39 1.46
C VAL A 47 -13.03 7.05 0.10
N ASP A 48 -11.80 7.46 -0.20
CA ASP A 48 -11.41 8.11 -1.44
C ASP A 48 -9.91 7.88 -1.72
N ALA A 49 -9.62 6.88 -2.56
CA ALA A 49 -8.26 6.53 -2.94
C ALA A 49 -7.61 7.56 -3.89
N THR A 50 -8.34 8.56 -4.37
CA THR A 50 -7.80 9.59 -5.28
C THR A 50 -7.07 10.71 -4.52
N ILE A 51 -7.30 10.84 -3.21
CA ILE A 51 -6.62 11.83 -2.38
C ILE A 51 -5.19 11.36 -2.08
N ARG A 52 -4.19 12.18 -2.43
CA ARG A 52 -2.79 11.83 -2.21
C ARG A 52 -2.42 11.94 -0.74
N GLN A 53 -1.79 10.90 -0.21
CA GLN A 53 -1.32 10.86 1.19
C GLN A 53 0.21 10.96 1.21
N ASP A 54 0.74 12.01 1.83
CA ASP A 54 2.18 12.21 2.09
C ASP A 54 2.35 12.39 3.60
N ILE A 55 2.07 11.33 4.38
CA ILE A 55 1.99 11.39 5.85
C ILE A 55 3.38 11.60 6.45
N ARG A 56 3.74 12.86 6.68
CA ARG A 56 5.15 13.27 6.88
C ARG A 56 5.73 12.83 8.21
N TYR A 57 4.90 12.67 9.23
CA TYR A 57 5.33 12.24 10.55
C TYR A 57 5.65 10.74 10.62
N ALA A 58 5.25 9.96 9.62
CA ALA A 58 5.66 8.56 9.46
C ALA A 58 7.06 8.38 8.86
N GLY A 59 7.74 9.46 8.47
CA GLY A 59 9.08 9.45 7.90
C GLY A 59 9.97 10.54 8.49
N ASN A 60 11.09 10.85 7.82
CA ASN A 60 12.03 11.89 8.25
C ASN A 60 11.85 13.24 7.55
N LYS A 61 10.93 13.34 6.58
CA LYS A 61 10.63 14.57 5.84
C LYS A 61 9.65 15.47 6.60
N ASN A 62 9.96 15.74 7.85
CA ASN A 62 9.21 16.63 8.73
C ASN A 62 10.18 17.51 9.55
N LEU A 63 9.64 18.38 10.40
CA LEU A 63 10.40 19.35 11.19
C LEU A 63 11.37 18.67 12.18
N LEU A 64 11.01 17.50 12.71
CA LEU A 64 11.82 16.74 13.68
C LEU A 64 12.92 15.90 13.01
N ARG A 65 12.91 15.77 11.68
CA ARG A 65 13.89 14.97 10.89
C ARG A 65 13.98 13.50 11.30
N ARG A 66 12.98 12.99 12.01
CA ARG A 66 12.81 11.59 12.42
C ARG A 66 11.33 11.23 12.36
N GLN A 67 11.04 9.94 12.39
CA GLN A 67 9.68 9.44 12.59
C GLN A 67 9.18 9.90 13.97
N VAL A 68 7.92 10.32 14.03
CA VAL A 68 7.26 10.74 15.27
C VAL A 68 6.63 9.51 15.93
N ASP A 69 6.73 9.43 17.25
CA ASP A 69 6.12 8.34 18.01
C ASP A 69 4.61 8.25 17.72
N GLY A 70 4.13 7.03 17.45
CA GLY A 70 2.75 6.77 17.06
C GLY A 70 2.40 6.90 15.58
N TYR A 71 3.32 7.34 14.71
CA TYR A 71 3.14 7.30 13.26
C TYR A 71 3.80 6.06 12.64
N GLU A 72 3.31 4.88 13.00
CA GLU A 72 3.91 3.58 12.63
C GLU A 72 3.81 3.25 11.13
N ALA A 73 2.85 3.87 10.43
CA ALA A 73 2.65 3.70 9.00
C ALA A 73 2.24 5.02 8.34
N PRO A 74 2.54 5.23 7.04
CA PRO A 74 2.17 6.44 6.30
C PRO A 74 0.70 6.40 5.85
N VAL A 75 -0.22 6.20 6.79
CA VAL A 75 -1.66 6.04 6.55
C VAL A 75 -2.45 7.18 7.18
N CYS A 76 -3.31 7.83 6.39
CA CYS A 76 -4.24 8.82 6.90
C CYS A 76 -5.46 8.14 7.54
N ILE A 77 -5.60 8.29 8.86
CA ILE A 77 -6.78 7.88 9.61
C ILE A 77 -7.57 9.13 10.02
N LEU A 78 -8.88 9.14 9.80
CA LEU A 78 -9.77 10.27 10.09
C LEU A 78 -11.09 9.77 10.67
N THR A 79 -11.86 10.67 11.28
CA THR A 79 -13.28 10.37 11.53
C THR A 79 -13.99 10.16 10.19
N ARG A 80 -15.01 9.31 10.17
CA ARG A 80 -15.82 9.07 8.96
C ARG A 80 -16.39 10.37 8.37
N GLN A 81 -16.79 11.30 9.23
CA GLN A 81 -17.31 12.62 8.82
C GLN A 81 -16.24 13.44 8.09
N ALA A 82 -15.04 13.54 8.65
CA ALA A 82 -13.94 14.28 8.03
C ALA A 82 -13.52 13.66 6.69
N ALA A 83 -13.41 12.32 6.61
CA ALA A 83 -13.06 11.64 5.37
C ALA A 83 -14.09 11.89 4.25
N LYS A 84 -15.39 11.89 4.58
CA LYS A 84 -16.46 12.23 3.61
C LYS A 84 -16.38 13.68 3.16
N ALA A 85 -16.13 14.62 4.08
CA ALA A 85 -15.97 16.03 3.73
C ALA A 85 -14.78 16.25 2.79
N LEU A 86 -13.63 15.60 3.06
CA LEU A 86 -12.47 15.67 2.17
C LEU A 86 -12.77 15.09 0.78
N SER A 87 -13.48 13.95 0.70
CA SER A 87 -13.90 13.39 -0.61
C SER A 87 -14.79 14.36 -1.40
N SER A 88 -15.71 15.07 -0.74
CA SER A 88 -16.52 16.09 -1.41
C SER A 88 -15.67 17.23 -1.96
N VAL A 89 -14.69 17.72 -1.21
CA VAL A 89 -13.75 18.75 -1.68
C VAL A 89 -12.90 18.23 -2.83
N GLN A 90 -12.34 17.02 -2.70
CA GLN A 90 -11.56 16.36 -3.74
C GLN A 90 -12.33 16.32 -5.07
N LYS A 91 -13.59 15.89 -5.05
CA LYS A 91 -14.46 15.85 -6.25
C LYS A 91 -14.65 17.23 -6.87
N ALA A 92 -14.84 18.26 -6.06
CA ALA A 92 -15.03 19.63 -6.55
C ALA A 92 -13.76 20.21 -7.20
N ILE A 93 -12.58 19.94 -6.63
CA ILE A 93 -11.32 20.46 -7.15
C ILE A 93 -10.74 19.61 -8.30
N ALA A 94 -11.10 18.32 -8.38
CA ALA A 94 -10.71 17.43 -9.47
C ALA A 94 -11.22 17.93 -10.83
N GLN A 95 -12.38 18.60 -10.86
CA GLN A 95 -12.91 19.27 -12.05
C GLN A 95 -11.99 20.39 -12.60
N LYS A 96 -11.07 20.87 -11.76
CA LYS A 96 -10.07 21.89 -12.11
C LYS A 96 -8.69 21.30 -12.40
N GLY A 97 -8.56 19.97 -12.47
CA GLY A 97 -7.28 19.29 -12.63
C GLY A 97 -6.39 19.34 -11.38
N LEU A 98 -6.98 19.58 -10.21
CA LEU A 98 -6.27 19.63 -8.92
C LEU A 98 -6.54 18.38 -8.09
N THR A 99 -5.66 18.10 -7.13
CA THR A 99 -5.86 17.04 -6.14
C THR A 99 -5.45 17.52 -4.75
N LEU A 100 -6.17 17.04 -3.74
CA LEU A 100 -5.78 17.19 -2.35
C LEU A 100 -4.51 16.37 -2.08
N VAL A 101 -3.68 16.92 -1.21
CA VAL A 101 -2.53 16.24 -0.62
C VAL A 101 -2.63 16.42 0.89
N VAL A 102 -2.76 15.31 1.61
CA VAL A 102 -2.80 15.32 3.08
C VAL A 102 -1.42 14.98 3.64
N PHE A 103 -0.92 15.83 4.55
CA PHE A 103 0.37 15.64 5.20
C PHE A 103 0.27 15.06 6.60
N ASP A 104 -0.90 15.21 7.23
CA ASP A 104 -1.21 14.69 8.56
C ASP A 104 -2.72 14.51 8.73
N CYS A 105 -3.12 13.60 9.61
CA CYS A 105 -4.50 13.22 9.90
C CYS A 105 -4.71 13.01 11.41
N TYR A 106 -5.25 11.88 11.86
CA TYR A 106 -5.31 11.55 13.29
C TYR A 106 -3.91 11.55 13.90
N ARG A 107 -3.72 12.35 14.95
CA ARG A 107 -2.49 12.45 15.72
C ARG A 107 -2.68 11.85 17.12
N PRO A 108 -2.03 10.73 17.45
CA PRO A 108 -2.09 10.14 18.78
C PRO A 108 -1.53 11.07 19.86
N ALA A 109 -1.99 10.95 21.10
CA ALA A 109 -1.49 11.77 22.21
C ALA A 109 0.02 11.59 22.46
N ARG A 110 0.55 10.36 22.28
CA ARG A 110 2.00 10.09 22.35
C ARG A 110 2.82 10.87 21.32
N ALA A 111 2.27 11.06 20.12
CA ALA A 111 2.91 11.89 19.08
C ALA A 111 2.98 13.36 19.50
N VAL A 112 1.95 13.86 20.20
CA VAL A 112 1.94 15.22 20.74
C VAL A 112 3.00 15.37 21.82
N ALA A 113 3.10 14.40 22.73
CA ALA A 113 4.13 14.40 23.77
C ALA A 113 5.55 14.38 23.17
N ASP A 114 5.78 13.54 22.16
CA ASP A 114 7.05 13.41 21.44
C ASP A 114 7.49 14.70 20.70
N MET A 115 6.54 15.57 20.34
CA MET A 115 6.85 16.86 19.70
C MET A 115 7.26 17.96 20.70
N VAL A 116 6.95 17.78 22.00
CA VAL A 116 7.15 18.81 23.04
C VAL A 116 8.24 18.40 24.04
N GLY A 117 8.52 17.11 24.16
CA GLY A 117 9.47 16.50 25.11
C GLY A 117 10.93 16.54 24.68
#